data_AF-A0A3S1B3A2-F1
#
_entry.id   AF-A0A3S1B3A2-F1
#
_cell.length_a   1.000
_cell.length_b   1.000
_cell.length_c   1.000
_cell.angle_alpha   90.00
_cell.angle_beta   90.00
_cell.angle_gamma   90.00
#
_symmetry.space_group_name_H-M   'P 1'
#
loop_
_entity.id
_entity.type
_entity.pdbx_description
1 polymer ?
#
loop_
_entity_poly.entity_id
_entity_poly.type
_entity_poly.pdbx_seq_one_letter_code
_entity_poly.pdbx_strand_id
1 'polypeptide(L)'
;HIPAVIWYTSAIFGFPGNILILILANRMKLTPSLLYLIFLAIFDLCCLFVPCIIIFYFQLLLPLGIPFEVVFVFSFTCKICSNWLLAFLSLERCIAVCFPIRKKI
;
A
#
# COMPACT_ATOMS: atom_id res chain seq x y z
N HIS A 1 -15.16 4.67 -18.94
CA HIS A 1 -15.22 3.20 -18.84
C HIS A 1 -13.90 2.55 -18.45
N ILE A 2 -12.82 2.72 -19.21
CA ILE A 2 -11.49 2.11 -18.92
C ILE A 2 -10.94 2.40 -17.50
N PRO A 3 -10.95 3.65 -16.98
CA PRO A 3 -10.37 3.93 -15.66
C PRO A 3 -11.15 3.29 -14.49
N ALA A 4 -12.47 3.12 -14.65
CA ALA A 4 -13.30 2.49 -13.65
C ALA A 4 -13.02 0.98 -13.55
N VAL A 5 -12.88 0.30 -14.69
CA VAL A 5 -12.57 -1.13 -14.74
C VAL A 5 -11.22 -1.42 -14.05
N ILE A 6 -10.20 -0.63 -14.35
CA ILE A 6 -8.87 -0.75 -13.72
C ILE A 6 -9.00 -0.61 -12.20
N TRP A 7 -9.76 0.39 -11.73
CA TRP A 7 -9.97 0.59 -10.30
C TRP A 7 -10.74 -0.56 -9.64
N TYR A 8 -11.82 -1.05 -10.24
CA TYR A 8 -12.57 -2.18 -9.67
C TYR A 8 -11.69 -3.45 -9.60
N THR A 9 -10.90 -3.73 -10.64
CA THR A 9 -9.97 -4.85 -10.60
C THR A 9 -8.90 -4.68 -9.51
N SER A 10 -8.32 -3.49 -9.37
CA SER A 10 -7.32 -3.24 -8.32
C SER A 10 -7.93 -3.28 -6.92
N ALA A 11 -9.18 -2.88 -6.74
CA ALA A 11 -9.90 -3.01 -5.47
C ALA A 11 -10.16 -4.49 -5.12
N ILE A 12 -10.65 -5.28 -6.07
CA ILE A 12 -10.99 -6.70 -5.86
C ILE A 12 -9.77 -7.50 -5.41
N PHE A 13 -8.59 -7.25 -5.99
CA PHE A 13 -7.37 -7.96 -5.61
C PHE A 13 -6.59 -7.26 -4.49
N GLY A 14 -6.56 -5.93 -4.51
CA GLY A 14 -5.73 -5.13 -3.63
C GLY A 14 -6.23 -5.10 -2.18
N PHE A 15 -7.55 -5.02 -1.94
CA PHE A 15 -8.08 -5.11 -0.58
C PHE A 15 -7.76 -6.44 0.10
N PRO A 16 -8.16 -7.61 -0.43
CA PRO A 16 -7.87 -8.88 0.22
C PRO A 16 -6.38 -9.18 0.25
N GLY A 17 -5.63 -8.83 -0.81
CA GLY A 17 -4.18 -9.07 -0.86
C GLY A 17 -3.43 -8.33 0.25
N ASN A 18 -3.67 -7.03 0.40
CA ASN A 18 -2.98 -6.23 1.42
C ASN A 18 -3.44 -6.57 2.84
N ILE A 19 -4.73 -6.89 3.05
CA ILE A 19 -5.21 -7.38 4.34
C ILE A 19 -4.54 -8.71 4.71
N LEU A 20 -4.41 -9.63 3.75
CA LEU A 20 -3.74 -10.92 3.97
C LEU A 20 -2.28 -10.73 4.37
N ILE A 21 -1.56 -9.80 3.75
CA ILE A 21 -0.18 -9.45 4.12
C ILE A 21 -0.11 -8.99 5.58
N LEU A 22 -1.03 -8.14 6.02
CA LEU A 22 -1.08 -7.67 7.41
C LEU A 22 -1.39 -8.80 8.40
N ILE A 23 -2.32 -9.70 8.06
CA ILE A 23 -2.65 -10.87 8.87
C ILE A 23 -1.43 -11.80 8.98
N LEU A 24 -0.76 -12.07 7.86
CA LEU A 24 0.39 -12.95 7.80
C LEU A 24 1.58 -12.35 8.55
N ALA A 25 1.78 -11.03 8.45
CA ALA A 25 2.82 -10.32 9.16
C ALA A 25 2.72 -10.50 10.68
N ASN A 26 1.49 -10.54 11.23
CA ASN A 26 1.26 -10.79 12.65
C ASN A 26 1.61 -12.23 13.10
N ARG A 27 1.77 -13.16 12.14
CA ARG A 27 2.14 -14.57 12.40
C ARG A 27 3.62 -14.86 12.18
N MET A 28 4.36 -13.93 11.57
CA MET A 28 5.76 -14.12 11.18
C MET A 28 6.72 -13.39 12.14
N LYS A 29 7.98 -13.84 12.17
CA LYS A 29 9.04 -13.12 12.89
C LYS A 29 9.32 -11.79 12.19
N LEU A 30 9.42 -10.72 12.98
CA LEU A 30 9.71 -9.40 12.46
C LEU A 30 11.10 -9.37 11.81
N THR A 31 11.13 -9.13 10.51
CA THR A 31 12.35 -8.92 9.72
C THR A 31 12.28 -7.57 9.02
N PRO A 32 13.41 -6.94 8.66
CA PRO A 32 13.40 -5.66 7.93
C PRO A 32 12.55 -5.72 6.65
N SER A 33 12.76 -6.75 5.82
CA SER A 33 11.89 -7.04 4.67
C SER A 33 10.39 -7.12 5.00
N LEU A 34 10.01 -7.70 6.15
CA LEU A 34 8.61 -7.78 6.57
C LEU A 34 8.05 -6.41 6.97
N LEU A 35 8.86 -5.56 7.60
CA LEU A 35 8.46 -4.19 7.93
C LEU A 35 8.13 -3.38 6.67
N TYR A 36 8.97 -3.46 5.63
CA TYR A 36 8.70 -2.82 4.34
C TYR A 36 7.38 -3.32 3.73
N LEU A 37 7.10 -4.62 3.81
CA LEU A 37 5.84 -5.21 3.33
C LEU A 37 4.62 -4.75 4.14
N ILE A 38 4.74 -4.63 5.46
CA ILE A 38 3.66 -4.11 6.32
C ILE A 38 3.34 -2.67 5.93
N PHE A 39 4.36 -1.80 5.85
CA PHE A 39 4.15 -0.40 5.47
C PHE A 39 3.56 -0.29 4.06
N LEU A 40 4.05 -1.09 3.10
CA LEU A 40 3.54 -1.12 1.75
C LEU A 40 2.05 -1.49 1.71
N ALA A 41 1.65 -2.54 2.44
CA ALA A 41 0.26 -2.96 2.55
C ALA A 41 -0.64 -1.88 3.16
N ILE A 42 -0.14 -1.13 4.15
CA ILE A 42 -0.88 -0.01 4.75
C ILE A 42 -1.08 1.12 3.72
N PHE A 43 -0.01 1.55 3.04
CA PHE A 43 -0.10 2.64 2.06
C PHE A 43 -0.98 2.26 0.86
N ASP A 44 -0.93 1.01 0.41
CA ASP A 44 -1.77 0.53 -0.68
C ASP A 44 -3.25 0.45 -0.27
N LEU A 45 -3.55 0.03 0.97
CA LEU A 45 -4.93 0.09 1.51
C LEU A 45 -5.41 1.54 1.60
N CYS A 46 -4.59 2.47 2.11
CA CYS A 46 -4.92 3.89 2.12
C CYS A 46 -5.21 4.44 0.72
N CYS A 47 -4.41 4.05 -0.29
CA CYS A 47 -4.64 4.42 -1.69
C CYS A 47 -5.94 3.87 -2.26
N LEU A 48 -6.34 2.65 -1.89
CA LEU A 48 -7.58 2.03 -2.36
C LEU A 48 -8.82 2.61 -1.68
N PHE A 49 -8.71 3.06 -0.43
CA PHE A 49 -9.80 3.68 0.31
C PHE A 49 -10.19 5.07 -0.21
N VAL A 50 -9.24 5.86 -0.69
CA VAL A 50 -9.51 7.25 -1.13
C VAL A 50 -10.53 7.32 -2.29
N PRO A 51 -10.40 6.55 -3.38
CA PRO A 51 -11.40 6.53 -4.44
C PRO A 51 -12.76 6.01 -3.98
N CYS A 52 -12.82 5.08 -3.01
CA CYS A 52 -14.09 4.67 -2.41
C CYS A 52 -14.81 5.89 -1.80
N ILE A 53 -14.10 6.68 -1.01
CA ILE A 53 -14.65 7.90 -0.37
C ILE A 53 -15.16 8.88 -1.43
N ILE A 54 -14.42 9.06 -2.52
CA ILE A 54 -14.80 9.95 -3.63
C ILE A 54 -16.07 9.43 -4.34
N ILE A 55 -16.15 8.13 -4.63
CA ILE A 55 -17.33 7.52 -5.26
C ILE A 55 -18.56 7.69 -4.35
N PHE A 56 -18.42 7.38 -3.07
CA PHE A 56 -19.50 7.56 -2.09
C PHE A 56 -19.95 9.03 -2.00
N TYR A 57 -19.03 9.98 -2.00
CA TYR A 57 -19.34 11.42 -1.99
C TYR A 57 -20.17 11.83 -3.22
N PHE A 58 -19.68 11.53 -4.42
CA PHE A 58 -20.32 11.97 -5.65
C PHE A 58 -21.64 11.25 -5.95
N GLN A 59 -21.79 9.99 -5.53
CA GLN A 59 -23.02 9.22 -5.76
C GLN A 59 -24.09 9.44 -4.69
N LEU A 60 -23.72 9.67 -3.43
CA LEU A 60 -24.67 9.81 -2.32
C LEU A 60 -24.85 11.27 -1.84
N LEU A 61 -24.15 12.25 -2.45
CA LEU A 61 -24.17 13.67 -2.06
C LEU A 61 -23.91 13.92 -0.56
N LEU A 62 -23.22 12.99 0.11
CA LEU A 62 -22.85 13.14 1.51
C LEU A 62 -21.79 14.24 1.64
N PRO A 63 -21.90 15.20 2.55
CA PRO A 63 -20.88 16.22 2.72
C PRO A 63 -19.57 15.58 3.22
N LEU A 64 -18.48 15.73 2.45
CA LEU A 64 -17.14 15.45 2.95
C LEU A 64 -16.79 16.58 3.92
N GLY A 65 -16.68 16.29 5.21
CA GLY A 65 -16.19 17.25 6.20
C GLY A 65 -14.71 17.59 6.05
N ILE A 66 -14.08 17.25 4.92
CA ILE A 66 -12.65 17.36 4.63
C ILE A 66 -12.49 17.90 3.20
N PRO A 67 -11.59 18.88 2.95
CA PRO A 67 -11.36 19.41 1.62
C PRO A 67 -10.82 18.33 0.67
N PHE A 68 -11.32 18.32 -0.57
CA PHE A 68 -10.91 17.37 -1.61
C PHE A 68 -9.40 17.40 -1.88
N GLU A 69 -8.77 18.58 -1.81
CA GLU A 69 -7.32 18.75 -1.98
C GLU A 69 -6.52 17.93 -0.95
N VAL A 70 -6.98 17.88 0.30
CA VAL A 70 -6.32 17.10 1.36
C VAL A 70 -6.36 15.61 1.04
N VAL A 71 -7.52 15.13 0.56
CA VAL A 71 -7.71 13.73 0.14
C VAL A 71 -6.82 13.39 -1.06
N PHE A 72 -6.71 14.30 -2.02
CA PHE A 72 -5.85 14.13 -3.20
C PHE A 72 -4.37 14.09 -2.83
N VAL A 73 -3.90 15.06 -2.04
CA VAL A 73 -2.51 15.14 -1.56
C VAL A 73 -2.16 13.88 -0.77
N PHE A 74 -3.03 13.45 0.14
CA PHE A 74 -2.85 12.22 0.90
C PHE A 74 -2.67 11.00 -0.01
N SER A 75 -3.56 10.81 -1.00
CA SER A 75 -3.45 9.70 -1.95
C SER A 75 -2.14 9.75 -2.75
N PHE A 76 -1.73 10.95 -3.19
CA PHE A 76 -0.49 11.13 -3.94
C PHE A 76 0.74 10.81 -3.08
N THR A 77 0.76 11.26 -1.82
CA THR A 77 1.82 10.94 -0.86
C THR A 77 1.90 9.44 -0.61
N CYS A 78 0.78 8.76 -0.38
CA CYS A 78 0.77 7.30 -0.19
C CYS A 78 1.38 6.56 -1.39
N LYS A 79 1.06 6.95 -2.62
CA LYS A 79 1.65 6.35 -3.83
C LYS A 79 3.16 6.54 -3.92
N ILE A 80 3.65 7.74 -3.59
CA ILE A 80 5.09 8.03 -3.54
C ILE A 80 5.76 7.16 -2.47
N CYS A 81 5.16 7.06 -1.29
CA CYS A 81 5.67 6.21 -0.20
C CYS A 81 5.75 4.74 -0.63
N SER A 82 4.70 4.18 -1.26
CA SER A 82 4.72 2.80 -1.78
C SER A 82 5.87 2.60 -2.77
N ASN A 83 6.08 3.53 -3.70
CA ASN A 83 7.18 3.44 -4.68
C ASN A 83 8.57 3.44 -4.01
N TRP A 84 8.80 4.31 -3.03
CA TRP A 84 10.06 4.34 -2.29
C TRP A 84 10.27 3.08 -1.45
N LEU A 85 9.22 2.55 -0.82
CA LEU A 85 9.30 1.30 -0.07
C LEU A 85 9.68 0.12 -0.96
N LEU A 86 9.14 0.04 -2.17
CA LEU A 86 9.52 -0.94 -3.18
C LEU A 86 11.00 -0.80 -3.58
N ALA A 87 11.49 0.43 -3.73
CA ALA A 87 12.90 0.70 -4.02
C ALA A 87 13.82 0.28 -2.86
N PHE A 88 13.44 0.54 -1.61
CA PHE A 88 14.21 0.10 -0.45
C PHE A 88 14.19 -1.41 -0.28
N LEU A 89 13.04 -2.05 -0.49
CA LEU A 89 12.90 -3.50 -0.46
C LEU A 89 13.78 -4.17 -1.52
N SER A 90 13.80 -3.64 -2.75
CA SER A 90 14.65 -4.19 -3.81
C SER A 90 16.13 -4.01 -3.51
N LEU A 91 16.52 -2.85 -2.94
CA LEU A 91 17.88 -2.60 -2.49
C LEU A 91 18.31 -3.56 -1.38
N GLU A 92 17.48 -3.75 -0.35
CA GLU A 92 17.74 -4.69 0.75
C GLU A 92 17.95 -6.10 0.22
N ARG A 93 17.09 -6.55 -0.71
CA ARG A 93 17.20 -7.87 -1.33
C ARG A 93 18.44 -8.00 -2.20
N CYS A 94 18.82 -6.96 -2.94
CA CYS A 94 20.06 -6.93 -3.70
C CYS A 94 21.29 -7.06 -2.78
N ILE A 95 21.34 -6.29 -1.70
CA ILE A 95 22.43 -6.35 -0.72
C ILE A 95 22.49 -7.74 -0.07
N ALA A 96 21.36 -8.33 0.31
CA ALA A 96 21.31 -9.66 0.92
C ALA A 96 21.82 -10.77 -0.01
N VAL A 97 21.62 -10.63 -1.32
CA VAL A 97 22.10 -11.57 -2.34
C VAL A 97 23.58 -11.35 -2.67
N CYS A 98 24.00 -10.09 -2.88
CA CYS A 98 25.38 -9.75 -3.24
C CYS A 98 26.35 -9.92 -2.06
N PHE A 99 25.89 -9.69 -0.84
CA PHE A 99 26.66 -9.81 0.40
C PHE A 99 25.94 -10.73 1.38
N PRO A 100 25.92 -12.06 1.14
CA PRO A 100 25.36 -12.99 2.10
C PRO A 100 26.20 -12.93 3.37
N ILE A 101 25.69 -12.22 4.39
CA ILE A 101 26.33 -12.12 5.70
C ILE A 101 26.38 -13.53 6.27
N ARG A 102 27.54 -14.20 6.14
CA ARG A 102 27.82 -15.44 6.86
C ARG A 102 27.72 -15.10 8.34
N LYS A 103 26.62 -15.49 8.98
CA LYS A 103 26.63 -15.65 10.44
C LYS A 103 27.74 -16.65 10.74
N LYS A 104 28.88 -16.17 11.22
CA LYS A 104 29.83 -17.01 11.95
C LYS A 104 29.05 -17.51 13.17
N ILE A 105 28.73 -18.80 13.14
CA ILE A 105 28.37 -19.59 14.32
C ILE A 105 29.58 -19.57 15.25
#